data_AF-A0AAD7K5X0-F1
#
_entry.id   AF-A0AAD7K5X0-F1
#
_cell.length_a   1.000
_cell.length_b   1.000
_cell.length_c   1.000
_cell.angle_alpha   90.00
_cell.angle_beta   90.00
_cell.angle_gamma   90.00
#
_symmetry.space_group_name_H-M   'P 1'
#
loop_
_entity.id
_entity.type
_entity.pdbx_description
1 polymer ?
#
loop_
_entity_poly.entity_id
_entity_poly.type
_entity_poly.pdbx_seq_one_letter_code
_entity_poly.pdbx_strand_id
1 'polypeptide(L)'
;MPDAVDEEPLLPNASSGGHSVSEKPTRRKRLLACLILILLAIPFVFLFWIPSWPKIAIPAPGGAAPDAFILDPVFDRAAEPQTRIYRWNVSSVSVPGVNGNRIVVNGRSPGPMIEANVLKSSQVYVTNGLNDENGTSIHWHGLPQPNTPFYDGPAGTSQCPIPPGATLLYNFTLGGWTGTTWWHGHTDMQHTDGLYGAIVIHGPANDITPTYHADHALVMSDIYRAPVDELLEPYLMGTPVESSPEPVPDWAEINGRGGGAHDDELAQQEEGKYFEVNVQSGTTTRLRLINAGTFAPFRVSIDGHSLTVIEADGAPVEPVRVRDLVLQSAQRYSVLVNRSADSNTTTAFWIRARMIDEPFGYTNPGIQLEARAILRYTDAPHDRDTPPNHGSSVTIGLPLPTSTPGPPPGDTEWYQLPQFDEWELRPPASEQYAPPAGPAFNLPFKFSVQRTHDRFWRSFINGTSWEGVPLAQAALVSDTARLSEGRVGVQVWPGDQLIAGLEHGQTVDFIITNLDDGDHPFHLHGYSPWLLGVGHGRYKPATAKLNTVNPLWRDTFTVPRRSWAVVRIHTDNAGYWAFHCHIGWHMIAGGLFQIAVPTSDGGVPEIPEDIKEQCKAWL
;
A
#
# COMPACT_ATOMS: atom_id res chain seq x y z
N MET A 1 -50.22 32.10 54.32
CA MET A 1 -51.36 32.65 53.54
C MET A 1 -51.31 32.00 52.17
N PRO A 2 -52.44 31.47 51.69
CA PRO A 2 -52.71 30.04 51.92
C PRO A 2 -53.21 29.33 50.63
N ASP A 3 -53.68 28.08 50.56
CA ASP A 3 -54.10 27.03 51.53
C ASP A 3 -53.41 25.69 51.16
N ALA A 4 -52.96 24.81 52.07
CA ALA A 4 -53.63 23.96 53.07
C ALA A 4 -54.29 22.67 52.48
N VAL A 5 -53.84 21.46 52.89
CA VAL A 5 -54.48 20.56 53.89
C VAL A 5 -55.71 19.79 53.35
N ASP A 6 -55.99 18.49 53.54
CA ASP A 6 -55.27 17.20 53.80
C ASP A 6 -56.27 16.08 53.34
N GLU A 7 -56.31 14.76 53.66
CA GLU A 7 -55.65 13.83 54.58
C GLU A 7 -55.79 12.36 54.02
N GLU A 8 -55.31 11.33 54.74
CA GLU A 8 -55.62 9.88 54.56
C GLU A 8 -56.91 9.50 55.38
N PRO A 9 -57.31 8.23 55.64
CA PRO A 9 -56.99 6.90 55.07
C PRO A 9 -58.23 6.03 54.71
N LEU A 10 -58.04 4.73 54.44
CA LEU A 10 -58.79 3.54 54.94
C LEU A 10 -59.13 2.44 53.90
N LEU A 11 -58.93 1.17 54.32
CA LEU A 11 -59.51 -0.04 53.73
C LEU A 11 -60.83 -0.40 54.45
N PRO A 12 -61.75 -1.15 53.80
CA PRO A 12 -61.96 -2.51 54.29
C PRO A 12 -62.32 -3.57 53.21
N ASN A 13 -62.24 -4.85 53.60
CA ASN A 13 -62.77 -5.99 52.84
C ASN A 13 -64.31 -5.99 52.77
N ALA A 14 -64.88 -6.44 51.65
CA ALA A 14 -66.18 -7.13 51.61
C ALA A 14 -66.25 -8.11 50.43
N SER A 15 -66.90 -9.26 50.63
CA SER A 15 -67.07 -10.30 49.61
C SER A 15 -68.45 -10.29 48.97
N SER A 16 -68.52 -10.67 47.70
CA SER A 16 -69.72 -11.33 47.14
C SER A 16 -69.30 -12.30 46.04
N GLY A 17 -70.01 -13.43 45.92
CA GLY A 17 -69.68 -14.51 44.98
C GLY A 17 -70.67 -14.59 43.82
N GLY A 18 -70.19 -15.01 42.65
CA GLY A 18 -71.02 -15.26 41.48
C GLY A 18 -70.37 -16.21 40.49
N HIS A 19 -70.87 -17.45 40.41
CA HIS A 19 -70.49 -18.40 39.35
C HIS A 19 -71.12 -18.01 38.01
N SER A 20 -70.35 -18.00 36.92
CA SER A 20 -70.87 -18.49 35.63
C SER A 20 -69.76 -18.95 34.65
N VAL A 21 -70.05 -20.07 33.98
CA VAL A 21 -69.60 -20.54 32.66
C VAL A 21 -68.15 -20.30 32.21
N SER A 22 -67.40 -21.39 32.04
CA SER A 22 -66.19 -21.43 31.19
C SER A 22 -66.57 -21.64 29.72
N GLU A 23 -66.37 -20.63 28.87
CA GLU A 23 -66.41 -20.81 27.42
C GLU A 23 -65.14 -21.51 26.90
N LYS A 24 -65.28 -22.67 26.25
CA LYS A 24 -64.17 -23.32 25.56
C LYS A 24 -63.84 -22.55 24.26
N PRO A 25 -62.58 -22.10 24.04
CA PRO A 25 -62.23 -21.30 22.87
C PRO A 25 -62.45 -22.09 21.56
N THR A 26 -63.21 -21.46 20.66
CA THR A 26 -63.69 -22.04 19.40
C THR A 26 -62.54 -22.37 18.43
N ARG A 27 -62.81 -23.24 17.45
CA ARG A 27 -61.79 -23.80 16.53
C ARG A 27 -60.96 -22.72 15.79
N ARG A 28 -61.55 -21.56 15.48
CA ARG A 28 -60.84 -20.39 14.91
C ARG A 28 -59.81 -19.78 15.88
N LYS A 29 -60.14 -19.59 17.17
CA LYS A 29 -59.20 -19.05 18.17
C LYS A 29 -58.00 -19.99 18.38
N ARG A 30 -58.21 -21.31 18.32
CA ARG A 30 -57.14 -22.32 18.37
C ARG A 30 -56.22 -22.27 17.14
N LEU A 31 -56.79 -22.19 15.94
CA LEU A 31 -56.02 -22.06 14.70
C LEU A 31 -55.15 -20.79 14.68
N LEU A 32 -55.68 -19.66 15.13
CA LEU A 32 -54.93 -18.40 15.20
C LEU A 32 -53.78 -18.48 16.21
N ALA A 33 -54.00 -19.09 17.38
CA ALA A 33 -52.95 -19.30 18.38
C ALA A 33 -51.84 -20.24 17.87
N CYS A 34 -52.17 -21.31 17.14
CA CYS A 34 -51.17 -22.18 16.51
C CYS A 34 -50.37 -21.44 15.42
N LEU A 35 -51.01 -20.59 14.61
CA LEU A 35 -50.31 -19.76 13.60
C LEU A 35 -49.32 -18.78 14.24
N ILE A 36 -49.71 -18.12 15.34
CA ILE A 36 -48.81 -17.23 16.10
C ILE A 36 -47.64 -18.00 16.70
N LEU A 37 -47.88 -19.18 17.29
CA LEU A 37 -46.81 -20.04 17.82
C LEU A 37 -45.84 -20.55 16.75
N ILE A 38 -46.32 -20.86 15.54
CA ILE A 38 -45.46 -21.25 14.41
C ILE A 38 -44.63 -20.07 13.94
N LEU A 39 -45.22 -18.88 13.78
CA LEU A 39 -44.51 -17.67 13.37
C LEU A 39 -43.45 -17.22 14.40
N LEU A 40 -43.68 -17.44 15.70
CA LEU A 40 -42.70 -17.18 16.76
C LEU A 40 -41.62 -18.27 16.90
N ALA A 41 -41.84 -19.47 16.37
CA ALA A 41 -40.85 -20.56 16.40
C ALA A 41 -39.82 -20.47 15.26
N ILE A 42 -40.20 -19.90 14.10
CA ILE A 42 -39.32 -19.80 12.92
C ILE A 42 -37.99 -19.06 13.20
N PRO A 43 -37.96 -17.90 13.90
CA PRO A 43 -36.70 -17.25 14.28
C PRO A 43 -35.81 -18.11 15.19
N PHE A 44 -36.44 -18.90 16.07
CA PHE A 44 -35.74 -19.74 17.04
C PHE A 44 -35.02 -20.94 16.40
N VAL A 45 -35.52 -21.45 15.27
CA VAL A 45 -34.83 -22.53 14.53
C VAL A 45 -33.61 -21.98 13.78
N PHE A 46 -33.70 -20.77 13.20
CA PHE A 46 -32.57 -20.14 12.51
C PHE A 46 -31.42 -19.76 13.47
N LEU A 47 -31.72 -19.30 14.68
CA LEU A 47 -30.72 -18.98 15.71
C LEU A 47 -29.85 -20.17 16.14
N PHE A 48 -30.32 -21.41 15.97
CA PHE A 48 -29.58 -22.63 16.33
C PHE A 48 -29.09 -23.45 15.12
N TRP A 49 -29.21 -22.91 13.89
CA TRP A 49 -28.71 -23.57 12.68
C TRP A 49 -27.79 -22.69 11.81
N ILE A 50 -27.10 -21.74 12.45
CA ILE A 50 -25.85 -21.22 11.91
C ILE A 50 -24.83 -22.37 11.98
N PRO A 51 -24.25 -22.84 10.85
CA PRO A 51 -23.17 -23.82 10.91
C PRO A 51 -21.99 -23.18 11.64
N SER A 52 -21.61 -23.72 12.80
CA SER A 52 -20.49 -23.21 13.57
C SER A 52 -19.21 -23.34 12.75
N TRP A 53 -18.72 -22.23 12.20
CA TRP A 53 -17.47 -22.21 11.45
C TRP A 53 -16.36 -22.79 12.33
N PRO A 54 -15.45 -23.62 11.77
CA PRO A 54 -14.39 -24.20 12.56
C PRO A 54 -13.56 -23.08 13.19
N LYS A 55 -13.47 -23.08 14.52
CA LYS A 55 -12.59 -22.18 15.27
C LYS A 55 -11.15 -22.61 15.04
N ILE A 56 -10.61 -22.25 13.87
CA ILE A 56 -9.20 -22.38 13.55
C ILE A 56 -8.42 -21.57 14.58
N ALA A 57 -7.36 -22.16 15.14
CA ALA A 57 -6.49 -21.45 16.06
C ALA A 57 -5.81 -20.29 15.33
N ILE A 58 -6.11 -19.07 15.75
CA ILE A 58 -5.37 -17.88 15.31
C ILE A 58 -3.94 -18.04 15.86
N PRO A 59 -2.87 -17.94 15.04
CA PRO A 59 -1.50 -17.90 15.55
C PRO A 59 -1.33 -16.77 16.56
N ALA A 60 -0.45 -16.94 17.55
CA ALA A 60 -0.13 -15.85 18.47
C ALA A 60 0.41 -14.63 17.69
N PRO A 61 0.07 -13.39 18.10
CA PRO A 61 0.63 -12.20 17.47
C PRO A 61 2.16 -12.21 17.65
N GLY A 62 2.87 -12.18 16.53
CA GLY A 62 4.32 -12.35 16.46
C GLY A 62 4.82 -11.92 15.08
N GLY A 63 6.14 -11.68 14.99
CA GLY A 63 6.78 -11.14 13.78
C GLY A 63 6.57 -12.00 12.54
N ALA A 64 6.80 -11.40 11.37
CA ALA A 64 6.49 -12.03 10.08
C ALA A 64 7.05 -13.46 9.96
N ALA A 65 6.13 -14.39 9.65
CA ALA A 65 6.41 -15.82 9.57
C ALA A 65 7.60 -16.11 8.62
N PRO A 66 8.49 -17.07 8.93
CA PRO A 66 9.80 -17.16 8.29
C PRO A 66 9.79 -17.22 6.75
N ASP A 67 8.80 -17.90 6.17
CA ASP A 67 8.65 -18.08 4.73
C ASP A 67 7.88 -16.96 4.01
N ALA A 68 7.31 -15.99 4.72
CA ALA A 68 6.28 -15.07 4.19
C ALA A 68 6.72 -14.17 3.01
N PHE A 69 8.03 -14.10 2.73
CA PHE A 69 8.64 -13.30 1.66
C PHE A 69 9.64 -14.09 0.82
N ILE A 70 9.68 -15.42 0.96
CA ILE A 70 10.41 -16.33 0.07
C ILE A 70 9.39 -16.82 -0.96
N LEU A 71 9.65 -16.60 -2.25
CA LEU A 71 8.74 -17.03 -3.31
C LEU A 71 9.02 -18.49 -3.67
N ASP A 72 8.00 -19.19 -4.17
CA ASP A 72 8.11 -20.61 -4.50
C ASP A 72 9.10 -20.82 -5.69
N PRO A 73 10.24 -21.51 -5.48
CA PRO A 73 11.24 -21.71 -6.53
C PRO A 73 10.77 -22.68 -7.64
N VAL A 74 9.67 -23.42 -7.41
CA VAL A 74 9.04 -24.30 -8.40
C VAL A 74 7.64 -23.82 -8.82
N PHE A 75 7.32 -22.54 -8.59
CA PHE A 75 6.03 -21.95 -8.94
C PHE A 75 5.72 -22.13 -10.44
N ASP A 76 4.58 -22.74 -10.76
CA ASP A 76 4.16 -22.97 -12.14
C ASP A 76 3.68 -21.68 -12.81
N ARG A 77 4.62 -20.94 -13.39
CA ARG A 77 4.39 -19.71 -14.17
C ARG A 77 3.61 -19.92 -15.48
N ALA A 78 3.36 -21.17 -15.88
CA ALA A 78 2.58 -21.53 -17.05
C ALA A 78 1.15 -21.98 -16.70
N ALA A 79 0.80 -22.13 -15.42
CA ALA A 79 -0.54 -22.52 -15.00
C ALA A 79 -1.60 -21.47 -15.39
N GLU A 80 -2.64 -21.94 -16.06
CA GLU A 80 -3.81 -21.19 -16.55
C GLU A 80 -4.36 -20.17 -15.53
N PRO A 81 -4.79 -18.96 -15.96
CA PRO A 81 -5.30 -17.91 -15.09
C PRO A 81 -6.38 -18.36 -14.11
N GLN A 82 -6.02 -18.41 -12.82
CA GLN A 82 -6.90 -18.86 -11.75
C GLN A 82 -7.67 -17.69 -11.12
N THR A 83 -8.72 -18.02 -10.36
CA THR A 83 -9.26 -17.11 -9.34
C THR A 83 -8.60 -17.45 -8.00
N ARG A 84 -7.96 -16.48 -7.34
CA ARG A 84 -7.41 -16.64 -5.98
C ARG A 84 -8.35 -15.99 -4.97
N ILE A 85 -8.59 -16.66 -3.85
CA ILE A 85 -9.49 -16.20 -2.78
C ILE A 85 -8.67 -16.01 -1.50
N TYR A 86 -8.73 -14.81 -0.94
CA TYR A 86 -8.06 -14.44 0.31
C TYR A 86 -9.09 -13.97 1.36
N ARG A 87 -8.74 -14.10 2.65
CA ARG A 87 -9.56 -13.67 3.79
C ARG A 87 -8.69 -12.92 4.77
N TRP A 88 -8.97 -11.63 4.90
CA TRP A 88 -8.15 -10.66 5.64
C TRP A 88 -9.02 -10.01 6.71
N ASN A 89 -8.60 -10.13 7.96
CA ASN A 89 -9.14 -9.39 9.08
C ASN A 89 -8.16 -8.25 9.40
N VAL A 90 -8.57 -7.01 9.15
CA VAL A 90 -7.85 -5.81 9.60
C VAL A 90 -8.07 -5.70 11.11
N SER A 91 -7.01 -5.48 11.89
CA SER A 91 -7.08 -5.47 13.36
C SER A 91 -5.99 -4.57 13.95
N SER A 92 -6.27 -4.01 15.12
CA SER A 92 -5.29 -3.30 15.94
C SER A 92 -4.54 -4.29 16.85
N VAL A 93 -3.20 -4.30 16.83
CA VAL A 93 -2.37 -5.17 17.68
C VAL A 93 -1.18 -4.41 18.29
N SER A 94 -0.85 -4.68 19.55
CA SER A 94 0.35 -4.10 20.17
C SER A 94 1.62 -4.79 19.64
N VAL A 95 2.65 -4.00 19.34
CA VAL A 95 3.92 -4.45 18.75
C VAL A 95 5.09 -3.95 19.62
N PRO A 96 6.07 -4.81 19.98
CA PRO A 96 7.23 -4.37 20.77
C PRO A 96 7.94 -3.17 20.17
N GLY A 97 8.31 -2.21 21.02
CA GLY A 97 8.99 -0.97 20.62
C GLY A 97 8.07 0.15 20.13
N VAL A 98 6.79 -0.12 19.81
CA VAL A 98 5.79 0.88 19.39
C VAL A 98 4.92 1.30 20.59
N ASN A 99 4.54 2.57 20.66
CA ASN A 99 3.54 3.08 21.60
C ASN A 99 2.15 2.68 21.11
N GLY A 100 1.33 2.05 21.95
CA GLY A 100 0.00 1.61 21.55
C GLY A 100 0.03 0.40 20.61
N ASN A 101 -0.61 0.53 19.43
CA ASN A 101 -0.90 -0.57 18.52
C ASN A 101 -0.62 -0.21 17.05
N ARG A 102 -0.12 -1.19 16.28
CA ARG A 102 -0.13 -1.17 14.81
C ARG A 102 -1.46 -1.66 14.25
N ILE A 103 -1.83 -1.20 13.06
CA ILE A 103 -2.94 -1.69 12.26
C ILE A 103 -2.41 -2.76 11.29
N VAL A 104 -2.98 -3.97 11.33
CA VAL A 104 -2.41 -5.15 10.66
C VAL A 104 -3.45 -6.03 9.99
N VAL A 105 -3.06 -6.79 8.96
CA VAL A 105 -3.89 -7.87 8.39
C VAL A 105 -3.51 -9.20 9.02
N ASN A 106 -4.49 -9.93 9.55
CA ASN A 106 -4.32 -11.28 10.11
C ASN A 106 -3.19 -11.35 11.17
N GLY A 107 -3.05 -10.31 12.00
CA GLY A 107 -2.09 -10.26 13.11
C GLY A 107 -0.64 -9.94 12.74
N ARG A 108 -0.32 -9.52 11.51
CA ARG A 108 1.06 -9.25 11.07
C ARG A 108 1.24 -7.98 10.23
N SER A 109 2.36 -7.29 10.48
CA SER A 109 2.94 -6.24 9.63
C SER A 109 4.40 -6.60 9.30
N PRO A 110 4.83 -6.59 8.03
CA PRO A 110 3.99 -6.52 6.84
C PRO A 110 3.00 -7.69 6.80
N GLY A 111 1.85 -7.47 6.17
CA GLY A 111 0.75 -8.42 6.08
C GLY A 111 1.02 -9.58 5.10
N PRO A 112 -0.03 -10.32 4.69
CA PRO A 112 0.09 -11.37 3.70
C PRO A 112 0.67 -10.87 2.37
N MET A 113 1.73 -11.52 1.89
CA MET A 113 2.11 -11.42 0.47
C MET A 113 1.04 -12.10 -0.39
N ILE A 114 0.62 -11.44 -1.47
CA ILE A 114 -0.15 -12.06 -2.56
C ILE A 114 0.84 -12.57 -3.58
N GLU A 115 1.00 -13.88 -3.70
CA GLU A 115 1.72 -14.52 -4.81
C GLU A 115 0.74 -15.21 -5.75
N ALA A 116 0.86 -14.95 -7.06
CA ALA A 116 -0.06 -15.42 -8.09
C ALA A 116 0.59 -15.47 -9.49
N ASN A 117 -0.05 -16.16 -10.43
CA ASN A 117 0.12 -15.88 -11.87
C ASN A 117 -0.79 -14.72 -12.29
N VAL A 118 -0.72 -14.28 -13.55
CA VAL A 118 -1.79 -13.52 -14.22
C VAL A 118 -3.16 -14.11 -13.84
N LEU A 119 -3.96 -13.35 -13.10
CA LEU A 119 -5.21 -13.82 -12.53
C LEU A 119 -6.38 -13.63 -13.48
N LYS A 120 -7.30 -14.60 -13.48
CA LYS A 120 -8.66 -14.40 -14.02
C LYS A 120 -9.46 -13.45 -13.13
N SER A 121 -9.28 -13.56 -11.82
CA SER A 121 -9.70 -12.56 -10.83
C SER A 121 -8.98 -12.74 -9.49
N SER A 122 -8.79 -11.65 -8.76
CA SER A 122 -8.47 -11.68 -7.33
C SER A 122 -9.75 -11.48 -6.53
N GLN A 123 -9.95 -12.24 -5.46
CA GLN A 123 -11.07 -12.08 -4.53
C GLN A 123 -10.57 -11.96 -3.10
N VAL A 124 -10.39 -10.72 -2.64
CA VAL A 124 -9.96 -10.44 -1.26
C VAL A 124 -11.17 -10.01 -0.43
N TYR A 125 -11.54 -10.84 0.53
CA TYR A 125 -12.57 -10.53 1.51
C TYR A 125 -11.88 -9.81 2.67
N VAL A 126 -12.13 -8.50 2.80
CA VAL A 126 -11.54 -7.61 3.82
C VAL A 126 -12.58 -7.31 4.88
N THR A 127 -12.43 -7.92 6.06
CA THR A 127 -13.22 -7.67 7.26
C THR A 127 -12.54 -6.57 8.07
N ASN A 128 -13.29 -5.52 8.42
CA ASN A 128 -12.79 -4.50 9.35
C ASN A 128 -13.03 -4.97 10.80
N GLY A 129 -11.95 -5.31 11.52
CA GLY A 129 -11.94 -5.65 12.94
C GLY A 129 -11.28 -4.58 13.82
N LEU A 130 -11.33 -3.31 13.39
CA LEU A 130 -10.99 -2.15 14.23
C LEU A 130 -12.14 -1.80 15.20
N ASN A 131 -11.90 -0.82 16.06
CA ASN A 131 -12.87 -0.25 16.99
C ASN A 131 -13.99 0.51 16.26
N ASP A 132 -15.11 0.70 16.97
CA ASP A 132 -16.43 1.10 16.44
C ASP A 132 -16.52 2.44 15.67
N GLU A 133 -15.43 3.22 15.61
CA GLU A 133 -15.36 4.51 14.89
C GLU A 133 -14.38 4.50 13.69
N ASN A 134 -13.47 3.52 13.59
CA ASN A 134 -12.38 3.52 12.60
C ASN A 134 -12.76 2.72 11.34
N GLY A 135 -13.16 3.42 10.27
CA GLY A 135 -13.27 2.83 8.94
C GLY A 135 -11.92 2.39 8.36
N THR A 136 -11.91 1.53 7.34
CA THR A 136 -10.67 1.12 6.65
C THR A 136 -10.89 0.84 5.17
N SER A 137 -9.85 0.91 4.34
CA SER A 137 -9.89 0.55 2.92
C SER A 137 -8.50 0.12 2.44
N ILE A 138 -8.42 -0.72 1.41
CA ILE A 138 -7.17 -1.30 0.90
C ILE A 138 -6.98 -0.86 -0.55
N HIS A 139 -5.89 -0.14 -0.82
CA HIS A 139 -5.42 0.13 -2.18
C HIS A 139 -4.46 -0.94 -2.68
N TRP A 140 -4.46 -1.14 -4.00
CA TRP A 140 -3.71 -2.19 -4.70
C TRP A 140 -2.68 -1.53 -5.63
N HIS A 141 -1.58 -1.09 -5.02
CA HIS A 141 -0.62 -0.14 -5.60
C HIS A 141 -0.23 -0.46 -7.04
N GLY A 142 -0.41 0.51 -7.94
CA GLY A 142 0.01 0.39 -9.34
C GLY A 142 -0.69 -0.70 -10.16
N LEU A 143 -1.70 -1.40 -9.61
CA LEU A 143 -2.52 -2.32 -10.40
C LEU A 143 -3.52 -1.52 -11.24
N PRO A 144 -3.72 -1.86 -12.52
CA PRO A 144 -4.52 -1.03 -13.43
C PRO A 144 -6.03 -1.02 -13.16
N GLN A 145 -6.57 -1.92 -12.32
CA GLN A 145 -8.01 -1.98 -12.01
C GLN A 145 -8.96 -1.86 -13.23
N PRO A 146 -8.69 -2.51 -14.37
CA PRO A 146 -9.38 -2.21 -15.62
C PRO A 146 -10.85 -2.65 -15.56
N ASN A 147 -11.75 -1.69 -15.73
CA ASN A 147 -13.21 -1.82 -15.53
C ASN A 147 -13.63 -2.10 -14.07
N THR A 148 -12.72 -1.98 -13.09
CA THR A 148 -12.99 -2.13 -11.65
C THR A 148 -12.50 -0.96 -10.77
N PRO A 149 -12.66 0.31 -11.17
CA PRO A 149 -12.16 1.47 -10.39
C PRO A 149 -12.78 1.58 -8.99
N PHE A 150 -13.98 1.06 -8.79
CA PHE A 150 -14.64 0.98 -7.47
C PHE A 150 -13.98 -0.02 -6.51
N TYR A 151 -13.07 -0.87 -6.97
CA TYR A 151 -12.20 -1.72 -6.14
C TYR A 151 -10.76 -1.19 -6.05
N ASP A 152 -10.51 0.04 -6.50
CA ASP A 152 -9.18 0.64 -6.44
C ASP A 152 -8.69 0.85 -5.00
N GLY A 153 -9.58 1.21 -4.06
CA GLY A 153 -9.29 1.26 -2.63
C GLY A 153 -9.18 2.62 -1.92
N PRO A 154 -8.76 3.75 -2.55
CA PRO A 154 -8.65 5.02 -1.82
C PRO A 154 -10.02 5.53 -1.35
N ALA A 155 -10.10 5.82 -0.05
CA ALA A 155 -11.32 6.29 0.61
C ALA A 155 -11.64 7.75 0.22
N GLY A 156 -12.92 8.05 0.01
CA GLY A 156 -13.38 9.39 -0.41
C GLY A 156 -13.24 9.67 -1.91
N THR A 157 -12.51 8.84 -2.65
CA THR A 157 -12.37 8.94 -4.13
C THR A 157 -13.08 7.77 -4.82
N SER A 158 -12.54 6.55 -4.70
CA SER A 158 -13.07 5.34 -5.35
C SER A 158 -14.23 4.70 -4.57
N GLN A 159 -14.14 4.70 -3.24
CA GLN A 159 -15.09 4.04 -2.34
C GLN A 159 -15.19 4.75 -0.99
N CYS A 160 -16.20 4.42 -0.20
CA CYS A 160 -16.25 4.81 1.21
C CYS A 160 -15.32 3.90 2.05
N PRO A 161 -14.98 4.27 3.30
CA PRO A 161 -14.38 3.35 4.27
C PRO A 161 -15.31 2.17 4.57
N ILE A 162 -14.74 0.98 4.78
CA ILE A 162 -15.44 -0.21 5.25
C ILE A 162 -15.77 -0.01 6.75
N PRO A 163 -17.05 -0.03 7.17
CA PRO A 163 -17.41 0.16 8.58
C PRO A 163 -16.84 -0.93 9.51
N PRO A 164 -16.55 -0.63 10.79
CA PRO A 164 -16.23 -1.64 11.80
C PRO A 164 -17.23 -2.80 11.83
N GLY A 165 -16.71 -4.03 11.92
CA GLY A 165 -17.47 -5.27 11.85
C GLY A 165 -17.98 -5.67 10.45
N ALA A 166 -17.95 -4.76 9.46
CA ALA A 166 -18.36 -5.07 8.08
C ALA A 166 -17.27 -5.84 7.32
N THR A 167 -17.64 -6.37 6.15
CA THR A 167 -16.72 -7.04 5.22
C THR A 167 -17.03 -6.62 3.79
N LEU A 168 -16.02 -6.13 3.07
CA LEU A 168 -16.10 -5.86 1.64
C LEU A 168 -15.39 -6.97 0.84
N LEU A 169 -15.88 -7.27 -0.36
CA LEU A 169 -15.21 -8.13 -1.32
C LEU A 169 -14.56 -7.28 -2.43
N TYR A 170 -13.24 -7.20 -2.44
CA TYR A 170 -12.50 -6.70 -3.60
C TYR A 170 -12.42 -7.82 -4.64
N ASN A 171 -13.16 -7.69 -5.75
CA ASN A 171 -13.25 -8.70 -6.83
C ASN A 171 -12.82 -8.10 -8.18
N PHE A 172 -11.51 -7.90 -8.34
CA PHE A 172 -10.91 -7.24 -9.49
C PHE A 172 -10.13 -8.18 -10.41
N THR A 173 -9.79 -7.70 -11.62
CA THR A 173 -8.90 -8.40 -12.55
C THR A 173 -7.58 -7.64 -12.70
N LEU A 174 -6.52 -8.31 -13.16
CA LEU A 174 -5.19 -7.70 -13.27
C LEU A 174 -4.90 -7.10 -14.65
N GLY A 175 -5.81 -7.22 -15.63
CA GLY A 175 -5.58 -6.71 -17.00
C GLY A 175 -4.44 -7.37 -17.77
N GLY A 176 -3.85 -8.45 -17.26
CA GLY A 176 -2.60 -9.02 -17.77
C GLY A 176 -1.32 -8.45 -17.15
N TRP A 177 -1.43 -7.54 -16.17
CA TRP A 177 -0.29 -6.99 -15.41
C TRP A 177 0.50 -8.09 -14.71
N THR A 178 1.82 -7.96 -14.71
CA THR A 178 2.79 -8.86 -14.08
C THR A 178 3.93 -8.05 -13.48
N GLY A 179 4.53 -8.51 -12.39
CA GLY A 179 5.71 -7.87 -11.80
C GLY A 179 5.65 -7.80 -10.27
N THR A 180 6.29 -6.77 -9.72
CA THR A 180 6.40 -6.52 -8.27
C THR A 180 5.63 -5.26 -7.87
N THR A 181 4.67 -5.42 -6.96
CA THR A 181 4.01 -4.29 -6.30
C THR A 181 3.61 -4.64 -4.86
N TRP A 182 2.67 -3.91 -4.28
CA TRP A 182 2.24 -4.01 -2.90
C TRP A 182 0.77 -3.58 -2.75
N TRP A 183 0.22 -3.78 -1.56
CA TRP A 183 -1.09 -3.25 -1.14
C TRP A 183 -0.89 -2.50 0.18
N HIS A 184 -1.76 -1.52 0.46
CA HIS A 184 -1.74 -0.79 1.72
C HIS A 184 -3.08 -0.20 2.11
N GLY A 185 -3.19 0.20 3.37
CA GLY A 185 -4.30 0.98 3.90
C GLY A 185 -4.38 2.34 3.21
N HIS A 186 -5.55 2.69 2.68
CA HIS A 186 -5.79 3.97 1.99
C HIS A 186 -7.01 4.72 2.54
N THR A 187 -7.29 4.50 3.82
CA THR A 187 -8.03 5.42 4.70
C THR A 187 -7.01 6.11 5.61
N ASP A 188 -7.11 7.43 5.75
CA ASP A 188 -6.18 8.30 6.49
C ASP A 188 -4.71 7.97 6.20
N MET A 189 -3.95 7.52 7.20
CA MET A 189 -2.55 7.07 7.07
C MET A 189 -2.33 5.66 7.63
N GLN A 190 -3.35 4.79 7.58
CA GLN A 190 -3.29 3.46 8.22
C GLN A 190 -2.11 2.58 7.76
N HIS A 191 -1.53 2.85 6.58
CA HIS A 191 -0.30 2.20 6.12
C HIS A 191 0.92 2.52 7.01
N THR A 192 1.04 3.75 7.51
CA THR A 192 2.10 4.17 8.44
C THR A 192 2.06 3.39 9.74
N ASP A 193 0.86 3.14 10.26
CA ASP A 193 0.63 2.27 11.43
C ASP A 193 0.79 0.77 11.11
N GLY A 194 1.25 0.39 9.90
CA GLY A 194 1.64 -0.99 9.56
C GLY A 194 0.72 -1.74 8.59
N LEU A 195 -0.35 -1.11 8.08
CA LEU A 195 -1.32 -1.76 7.19
C LEU A 195 -0.80 -1.82 5.74
N TYR A 196 0.16 -2.70 5.47
CA TYR A 196 0.71 -2.92 4.12
C TYR A 196 1.26 -4.33 3.91
N GLY A 197 1.46 -4.76 2.66
CA GLY A 197 2.10 -6.04 2.31
C GLY A 197 2.39 -6.19 0.82
N ALA A 198 3.23 -7.17 0.45
CA ALA A 198 3.70 -7.33 -0.92
C ALA A 198 2.66 -7.98 -1.88
N ILE A 199 2.80 -7.71 -3.17
CA ILE A 199 2.13 -8.41 -4.27
C ILE A 199 3.18 -8.80 -5.31
N VAL A 200 3.22 -10.08 -5.68
CA VAL A 200 3.98 -10.56 -6.83
C VAL A 200 3.07 -11.33 -7.77
N ILE A 201 3.00 -10.85 -9.00
CA ILE A 201 2.25 -11.49 -10.09
C ILE A 201 3.25 -12.01 -11.12
N HIS A 202 3.43 -13.32 -11.17
CA HIS A 202 4.25 -13.99 -12.15
C HIS A 202 3.58 -13.94 -13.53
N GLY A 203 4.36 -13.56 -14.53
CA GLY A 203 4.03 -13.76 -15.95
C GLY A 203 4.59 -15.08 -16.48
N PRO A 204 4.12 -15.52 -17.67
CA PRO A 204 4.77 -16.62 -18.38
C PRO A 204 6.23 -16.28 -18.66
N ALA A 205 7.09 -17.31 -18.68
CA ALA A 205 8.51 -17.13 -18.99
C ALA A 205 8.68 -16.48 -20.38
N ASN A 206 9.51 -15.45 -20.46
CA ASN A 206 9.78 -14.69 -21.68
C ASN A 206 11.29 -14.42 -21.80
N ASP A 207 11.76 -14.18 -23.03
CA ASP A 207 13.19 -13.90 -23.32
C ASP A 207 13.67 -12.55 -22.76
N ILE A 208 12.76 -11.76 -22.18
CA ILE A 208 12.99 -10.42 -21.64
C ILE A 208 13.49 -10.50 -20.19
N THR A 209 12.98 -11.45 -19.40
CA THR A 209 13.34 -11.61 -17.99
C THR A 209 14.54 -12.55 -17.85
N PRO A 210 15.72 -12.11 -17.37
CA PRO A 210 16.87 -13.00 -17.25
C PRO A 210 16.61 -14.12 -16.23
N THR A 211 17.22 -15.28 -16.42
CA THR A 211 16.99 -16.48 -15.59
C THR A 211 17.56 -16.34 -14.17
N TYR A 212 16.75 -16.68 -13.16
CA TYR A 212 17.13 -16.73 -11.74
C TYR A 212 16.66 -18.05 -11.10
N HIS A 213 17.31 -18.42 -9.98
CA HIS A 213 17.20 -19.70 -9.30
C HIS A 213 16.47 -19.60 -7.95
N ALA A 214 16.46 -18.39 -7.36
CA ALA A 214 15.76 -18.03 -6.15
C ALA A 214 15.15 -16.63 -6.32
N ASP A 215 14.06 -16.34 -5.61
CA ASP A 215 13.28 -15.11 -5.73
C ASP A 215 12.72 -14.72 -4.35
N HIS A 216 12.97 -13.48 -3.91
CA HIS A 216 12.65 -13.03 -2.55
C HIS A 216 12.10 -11.59 -2.56
N ALA A 217 11.06 -11.34 -1.77
CA ALA A 217 10.58 -9.99 -1.50
C ALA A 217 11.35 -9.37 -0.32
N LEU A 218 11.69 -8.09 -0.46
CA LEU A 218 12.27 -7.25 0.58
C LEU A 218 11.43 -5.97 0.67
N VAL A 219 10.50 -5.95 1.63
CA VAL A 219 9.65 -4.79 1.94
C VAL A 219 10.36 -3.93 2.97
N MET A 220 10.79 -2.75 2.57
CA MET A 220 11.40 -1.72 3.41
C MET A 220 10.34 -0.73 3.88
N SER A 221 10.49 -0.22 5.10
CA SER A 221 9.64 0.83 5.66
C SER A 221 10.46 1.69 6.62
N ASP A 222 10.27 3.01 6.56
CA ASP A 222 10.43 3.84 7.75
C ASP A 222 9.30 3.57 8.73
N ILE A 223 9.58 3.75 10.02
CA ILE A 223 8.69 3.37 11.11
C ILE A 223 8.73 4.44 12.20
N TYR A 224 7.56 4.72 12.76
CA TYR A 224 7.36 5.63 13.89
C TYR A 224 7.11 4.84 15.17
N ARG A 225 7.61 5.36 16.30
CA ARG A 225 7.31 4.84 17.64
C ARG A 225 5.93 5.24 18.10
N ALA A 226 5.54 6.49 17.85
CA ALA A 226 4.19 6.98 18.11
C ALA A 226 3.25 6.60 16.96
N PRO A 227 1.97 6.27 17.24
CA PRO A 227 0.95 6.07 16.21
C PRO A 227 0.63 7.40 15.51
N VAL A 228 0.02 7.35 14.32
CA VAL A 228 -0.21 8.58 13.53
C VAL A 228 -1.11 9.60 14.24
N ASP A 229 -2.08 9.18 15.05
CA ASP A 229 -2.96 10.10 15.78
C ASP A 229 -2.22 10.96 16.81
N GLU A 230 -1.16 10.45 17.43
CA GLU A 230 -0.23 11.24 18.27
C GLU A 230 0.65 12.21 17.44
N LEU A 231 0.95 11.89 16.18
CA LEU A 231 1.87 12.65 15.31
C LEU A 231 1.19 13.69 14.41
N LEU A 232 -0.09 13.49 14.07
CA LEU A 232 -0.79 14.27 13.05
C LEU A 232 -1.09 15.71 13.50
N GLU A 233 -1.55 15.93 14.74
CA GLU A 233 -1.80 17.30 15.24
C GLU A 233 -0.49 18.12 15.36
N PRO A 234 0.62 17.58 15.93
CA PRO A 234 1.92 18.24 15.91
C PRO A 234 2.44 18.55 14.51
N TYR A 235 2.33 17.60 13.57
CA TYR A 235 2.73 17.79 12.17
C TYR A 235 1.97 18.94 11.51
N LEU A 236 0.63 18.86 11.53
CA LEU A 236 -0.22 19.83 10.88
C LEU A 236 -0.07 21.22 11.51
N MET A 237 0.13 21.34 12.82
CA MET A 237 0.42 22.64 13.43
C MET A 237 1.82 23.15 13.09
N GLY A 238 2.86 22.34 13.30
CA GLY A 238 4.29 22.65 13.14
C GLY A 238 4.81 23.85 13.94
N THR A 239 6.13 24.04 13.98
CA THR A 239 6.71 25.28 14.53
C THR A 239 6.90 26.35 13.45
N PRO A 240 7.11 27.64 13.81
CA PRO A 240 7.42 28.71 12.85
C PRO A 240 8.84 28.65 12.27
N VAL A 241 9.64 27.61 12.57
CA VAL A 241 11.09 27.60 12.35
C VAL A 241 11.56 26.41 11.50
N GLU A 242 10.77 25.33 11.40
CA GLU A 242 11.08 24.21 10.49
C GLU A 242 10.98 24.62 9.01
N SER A 243 11.95 24.16 8.21
CA SER A 243 11.87 24.15 6.73
C SER A 243 11.24 22.87 6.17
N SER A 244 11.13 21.83 6.99
CA SER A 244 10.46 20.55 6.69
C SER A 244 9.71 20.13 7.97
N PRO A 245 8.36 20.22 8.01
CA PRO A 245 7.57 19.92 9.21
C PRO A 245 7.36 18.41 9.46
N GLU A 246 7.72 17.54 8.50
CA GLU A 246 7.42 16.12 8.50
C GLU A 246 8.02 15.40 9.73
N PRO A 247 7.23 14.58 10.44
CA PRO A 247 7.74 13.71 11.50
C PRO A 247 8.91 12.87 11.02
N VAL A 248 10.03 12.94 11.72
CA VAL A 248 11.24 12.17 11.44
C VAL A 248 11.10 10.77 12.06
N PRO A 249 11.25 9.68 11.27
CA PRO A 249 11.09 8.31 11.76
C PRO A 249 11.98 7.94 12.94
N ASP A 250 11.63 6.85 13.64
CA ASP A 250 12.42 6.27 14.73
C ASP A 250 13.33 5.13 14.25
N TRP A 251 12.92 4.34 13.27
CA TRP A 251 13.79 3.31 12.69
C TRP A 251 13.38 2.87 11.28
N ALA A 252 14.26 2.10 10.65
CA ALA A 252 13.99 1.35 9.44
C ALA A 252 13.69 -0.14 9.74
N GLU A 253 12.81 -0.75 8.95
CA GLU A 253 12.55 -2.19 8.89
C GLU A 253 12.80 -2.76 7.48
N ILE A 254 13.20 -4.04 7.40
CA ILE A 254 13.10 -4.91 6.22
C ILE A 254 12.26 -6.13 6.62
N ASN A 255 11.17 -6.40 5.90
CA ASN A 255 10.28 -7.56 6.15
C ASN A 255 9.76 -7.65 7.60
N GLY A 256 9.52 -6.49 8.25
CA GLY A 256 9.08 -6.41 9.65
C GLY A 256 10.18 -6.71 10.67
N ARG A 257 11.45 -6.56 10.27
CA ARG A 257 12.65 -6.84 11.08
C ARG A 257 13.61 -5.66 10.96
N GLY A 258 14.00 -5.06 12.08
CA GLY A 258 14.68 -3.77 12.08
C GLY A 258 14.91 -3.23 13.49
N GLY A 259 14.87 -1.91 13.63
CA GLY A 259 14.96 -1.26 14.94
C GLY A 259 13.75 -1.52 15.85
N GLY A 260 13.86 -1.07 17.09
CA GLY A 260 12.82 -1.21 18.11
C GLY A 260 13.37 -1.53 19.49
N ALA A 261 14.34 -2.45 19.56
CA ALA A 261 15.16 -2.67 20.75
C ALA A 261 16.09 -1.46 20.98
N HIS A 262 16.11 -0.94 22.22
CA HIS A 262 16.93 0.23 22.59
C HIS A 262 18.40 -0.12 22.90
N ASP A 263 18.69 -1.40 23.16
CA ASP A 263 20.03 -1.91 23.50
C ASP A 263 20.51 -2.92 22.45
N ASP A 264 21.51 -2.54 21.66
CA ASP A 264 22.14 -3.42 20.65
C ASP A 264 22.95 -4.58 21.27
N GLU A 265 23.25 -4.54 22.58
CA GLU A 265 23.84 -5.68 23.31
C GLU A 265 22.82 -6.79 23.58
N LEU A 266 21.57 -6.47 23.93
CA LEU A 266 20.51 -7.46 24.11
C LEU A 266 20.05 -8.00 22.75
N ALA A 267 19.87 -7.10 21.77
CA ALA A 267 19.39 -7.43 20.44
C ALA A 267 20.37 -8.29 19.60
N GLN A 268 21.60 -8.53 20.07
CA GLN A 268 22.52 -9.52 19.48
C GLN A 268 22.15 -10.97 19.80
N GLN A 269 21.25 -11.22 20.76
CA GLN A 269 20.82 -12.57 21.17
C GLN A 269 19.38 -12.90 20.75
N GLU A 270 18.68 -12.00 20.07
CA GLU A 270 17.28 -12.18 19.68
C GLU A 270 17.14 -12.97 18.38
N GLU A 271 16.62 -14.19 18.50
CA GLU A 271 16.30 -15.06 17.37
C GLU A 271 15.32 -14.36 16.42
N GLY A 272 15.72 -14.17 15.16
CA GLY A 272 14.89 -13.55 14.14
C GLY A 272 15.06 -12.04 13.94
N LYS A 273 15.99 -11.35 14.63
CA LYS A 273 16.25 -9.90 14.42
C LYS A 273 16.49 -9.49 12.96
N TYR A 274 17.03 -10.38 12.13
CA TYR A 274 17.28 -10.13 10.71
C TYR A 274 16.47 -11.09 9.82
N PHE A 275 16.09 -10.63 8.62
CA PHE A 275 15.63 -11.51 7.56
C PHE A 275 16.85 -12.17 6.90
N GLU A 276 16.74 -13.42 6.45
CA GLU A 276 17.84 -14.16 5.82
C GLU A 276 17.45 -14.71 4.45
N VAL A 277 18.27 -14.39 3.46
CA VAL A 277 18.16 -14.77 2.06
C VAL A 277 19.22 -15.83 1.79
N ASN A 278 18.80 -17.10 1.75
CA ASN A 278 19.67 -18.24 1.55
C ASN A 278 19.83 -18.57 0.05
N VAL A 279 21.07 -18.60 -0.42
CA VAL A 279 21.44 -18.73 -1.85
C VAL A 279 22.56 -19.75 -2.06
N GLN A 280 22.89 -20.05 -3.32
CA GLN A 280 23.99 -20.94 -3.72
C GLN A 280 24.99 -20.20 -4.62
N SER A 281 26.28 -20.50 -4.48
CA SER A 281 27.34 -19.86 -5.27
C SER A 281 27.25 -20.26 -6.74
N GLY A 282 27.59 -19.34 -7.65
CA GLY A 282 27.41 -19.53 -9.10
C GLY A 282 25.95 -19.45 -9.59
N THR A 283 24.96 -19.27 -8.70
CA THR A 283 23.56 -19.03 -9.09
C THR A 283 23.22 -17.54 -9.13
N THR A 284 22.16 -17.20 -9.87
CA THR A 284 21.55 -15.86 -9.89
C THR A 284 20.29 -15.86 -9.04
N THR A 285 20.17 -14.92 -8.10
CA THR A 285 19.00 -14.69 -7.24
C THR A 285 18.32 -13.38 -7.63
N ARG A 286 16.98 -13.36 -7.64
CA ARG A 286 16.17 -12.15 -7.77
C ARG A 286 15.77 -11.62 -6.40
N LEU A 287 15.96 -10.32 -6.18
CA LEU A 287 15.44 -9.61 -5.01
C LEU A 287 14.45 -8.55 -5.49
N ARG A 288 13.27 -8.55 -4.88
CA ARG A 288 12.15 -7.65 -5.19
C ARG A 288 12.07 -6.59 -4.11
N LEU A 289 12.66 -5.45 -4.38
CA LEU A 289 12.78 -4.31 -3.48
C LEU A 289 11.48 -3.50 -3.54
N ILE A 290 10.87 -3.23 -2.38
CA ILE A 290 9.62 -2.48 -2.23
C ILE A 290 9.81 -1.48 -1.10
N ASN A 291 9.53 -0.19 -1.30
CA ASN A 291 9.46 0.78 -0.20
C ASN A 291 8.00 1.09 0.13
N ALA A 292 7.53 0.51 1.24
CA ALA A 292 6.21 0.72 1.82
C ALA A 292 6.19 1.86 2.87
N GLY A 293 7.34 2.50 3.09
CA GLY A 293 7.55 3.56 4.06
C GLY A 293 6.75 4.83 3.78
N THR A 294 6.55 5.64 4.83
CA THR A 294 5.71 6.83 4.80
C THR A 294 6.45 8.07 4.33
N PHE A 295 7.78 8.12 4.46
CA PHE A 295 8.56 9.32 4.19
C PHE A 295 9.97 9.06 3.64
N ALA A 296 10.69 8.05 4.15
CA ALA A 296 12.12 7.94 3.91
C ALA A 296 12.45 7.34 2.53
N PRO A 297 13.33 7.99 1.74
CA PRO A 297 14.01 7.33 0.63
C PRO A 297 15.01 6.31 1.19
N PHE A 298 15.01 5.08 0.67
CA PHE A 298 16.01 4.08 1.05
C PHE A 298 17.14 4.00 0.03
N ARG A 299 18.39 4.14 0.48
CA ARG A 299 19.56 3.65 -0.26
C ARG A 299 19.74 2.17 0.03
N VAL A 300 19.60 1.34 -1.00
CA VAL A 300 19.66 -0.12 -0.90
C VAL A 300 20.96 -0.64 -1.53
N SER A 301 21.71 -1.43 -0.77
CA SER A 301 22.98 -2.03 -1.20
C SER A 301 23.24 -3.40 -0.57
N ILE A 302 24.23 -4.13 -1.09
CA ILE A 302 24.67 -5.41 -0.52
C ILE A 302 26.20 -5.41 -0.49
N ASP A 303 26.78 -5.68 0.68
CA ASP A 303 28.22 -5.72 0.86
C ASP A 303 28.87 -6.75 -0.08
N GLY A 304 29.93 -6.36 -0.79
CA GLY A 304 30.68 -7.28 -1.66
C GLY A 304 29.92 -7.73 -2.92
N HIS A 305 28.86 -7.02 -3.30
CA HIS A 305 28.03 -7.34 -4.46
C HIS A 305 27.76 -6.08 -5.33
N SER A 306 27.25 -6.31 -6.53
CA SER A 306 26.62 -5.31 -7.39
C SER A 306 25.16 -5.70 -7.59
N LEU A 307 24.27 -4.72 -7.77
CA LEU A 307 22.87 -4.96 -8.13
C LEU A 307 22.71 -4.82 -9.65
N THR A 308 21.93 -5.69 -10.29
CA THR A 308 21.52 -5.50 -11.69
C THR A 308 20.02 -5.31 -11.78
N VAL A 309 19.56 -4.07 -11.99
CA VAL A 309 18.14 -3.70 -12.08
C VAL A 309 17.53 -4.28 -13.35
N ILE A 310 16.40 -4.97 -13.23
CA ILE A 310 15.69 -5.64 -14.35
C ILE A 310 14.19 -5.32 -14.43
N GLU A 311 13.63 -4.67 -13.40
CA GLU A 311 12.22 -4.27 -13.35
C GLU A 311 12.10 -2.98 -12.53
N ALA A 312 11.21 -2.07 -12.94
CA ALA A 312 10.81 -0.88 -12.20
C ALA A 312 9.27 -0.84 -12.13
N ASP A 313 8.70 -0.87 -10.93
CA ASP A 313 7.25 -0.87 -10.66
C ASP A 313 6.43 -1.99 -11.37
N GLY A 314 7.09 -3.00 -11.94
CA GLY A 314 6.48 -4.06 -12.75
C GLY A 314 6.75 -3.94 -14.26
N ALA A 315 7.20 -2.78 -14.74
CA ALA A 315 7.74 -2.65 -16.09
C ALA A 315 9.14 -3.29 -16.16
N PRO A 316 9.42 -4.20 -17.13
CA PRO A 316 10.77 -4.71 -17.35
C PRO A 316 11.69 -3.59 -17.84
N VAL A 317 12.98 -3.62 -17.45
CA VAL A 317 14.00 -2.67 -17.93
C VAL A 317 15.22 -3.40 -18.49
N GLU A 318 15.96 -2.73 -19.37
CA GLU A 318 17.27 -3.20 -19.82
C GLU A 318 18.22 -3.37 -18.61
N PRO A 319 18.97 -4.48 -18.47
CA PRO A 319 19.73 -4.77 -17.26
C PRO A 319 20.80 -3.71 -16.89
N VAL A 320 20.50 -2.80 -15.95
CA VAL A 320 21.44 -1.77 -15.49
C VAL A 320 22.20 -2.23 -14.25
N ARG A 321 23.52 -2.31 -14.34
CA ARG A 321 24.41 -2.70 -13.22
C ARG A 321 24.81 -1.48 -12.39
N VAL A 322 24.51 -1.51 -11.10
CA VAL A 322 24.77 -0.44 -10.12
C VAL A 322 25.40 -0.98 -8.83
N ARG A 323 25.93 -0.08 -8.00
CA ARG A 323 26.53 -0.39 -6.69
C ARG A 323 25.45 -0.48 -5.60
N ASP A 324 24.56 0.49 -5.66
CA ASP A 324 23.43 0.75 -4.79
C ASP A 324 22.37 1.52 -5.61
N LEU A 325 21.13 1.54 -5.14
CA LEU A 325 20.06 2.34 -5.75
C LEU A 325 19.27 3.10 -4.68
N VAL A 326 18.60 4.17 -5.11
CA VAL A 326 17.65 4.92 -4.28
C VAL A 326 16.24 4.43 -4.60
N LEU A 327 15.49 4.10 -3.56
CA LEU A 327 14.14 3.55 -3.60
C LEU A 327 13.23 4.51 -2.83
N GLN A 328 12.54 5.40 -3.55
CA GLN A 328 11.57 6.34 -2.94
C GLN A 328 10.32 5.59 -2.43
N SER A 329 9.52 6.22 -1.57
CA SER A 329 8.22 5.66 -1.14
C SER A 329 7.37 5.24 -2.34
N ALA A 330 6.61 4.16 -2.20
CA ALA A 330 5.81 3.48 -3.22
C ALA A 330 6.56 2.82 -4.39
N GLN A 331 7.86 3.06 -4.56
CA GLN A 331 8.62 2.48 -5.68
C GLN A 331 8.97 1.01 -5.44
N ARG A 332 9.12 0.29 -6.56
CA ARG A 332 9.62 -1.09 -6.57
C ARG A 332 10.70 -1.25 -7.63
N TYR A 333 11.76 -1.99 -7.29
CA TYR A 333 12.73 -2.47 -8.28
C TYR A 333 12.99 -3.96 -8.08
N SER A 334 13.01 -4.75 -9.15
CA SER A 334 13.65 -6.06 -9.09
C SER A 334 15.10 -5.95 -9.49
N VAL A 335 15.98 -6.50 -8.65
CA VAL A 335 17.41 -6.60 -8.92
C VAL A 335 17.84 -8.06 -8.96
N LEU A 336 18.80 -8.37 -9.82
CA LEU A 336 19.52 -9.62 -9.82
C LEU A 336 20.82 -9.46 -9.02
N VAL A 337 21.14 -10.51 -8.25
CA VAL A 337 22.37 -10.65 -7.48
C VAL A 337 22.97 -12.01 -7.83
N ASN A 338 24.26 -12.04 -8.14
CA ASN A 338 25.01 -13.27 -8.37
C ASN A 338 26.44 -13.12 -7.81
N ARG A 339 27.13 -14.25 -7.70
CA ARG A 339 28.55 -14.31 -7.30
C ARG A 339 29.18 -15.56 -7.92
N SER A 340 30.40 -15.43 -8.42
CA SER A 340 31.19 -16.57 -8.90
C SER A 340 31.45 -17.58 -7.77
N ALA A 341 31.63 -18.86 -8.12
CA ALA A 341 31.94 -19.96 -7.21
C ALA A 341 33.42 -19.94 -6.75
N ASP A 342 33.87 -18.77 -6.30
CA ASP A 342 35.25 -18.47 -5.92
C ASP A 342 35.49 -18.81 -4.44
N SER A 343 36.69 -19.33 -4.15
CA SER A 343 37.10 -20.01 -2.91
C SER A 343 37.25 -19.12 -1.66
N ASN A 344 36.47 -18.05 -1.55
CA ASN A 344 36.56 -17.07 -0.48
C ASN A 344 35.74 -17.51 0.75
N THR A 345 36.29 -17.35 1.95
CA THR A 345 35.72 -17.89 3.21
C THR A 345 34.48 -17.14 3.70
N THR A 346 34.20 -15.94 3.20
CA THR A 346 33.01 -15.17 3.57
C THR A 346 31.74 -15.78 2.96
N THR A 347 30.91 -16.37 3.82
CA THR A 347 29.64 -17.02 3.44
C THR A 347 28.42 -16.13 3.62
N ALA A 348 28.49 -15.09 4.47
CA ALA A 348 27.37 -14.23 4.81
C ALA A 348 27.71 -12.75 4.64
N PHE A 349 26.75 -11.98 4.12
CA PHE A 349 26.90 -10.56 3.76
C PHE A 349 25.69 -9.75 4.24
N TRP A 350 25.92 -8.49 4.60
CA TRP A 350 24.82 -7.56 4.88
C TRP A 350 24.17 -7.06 3.59
N ILE A 351 22.87 -7.30 3.47
CA ILE A 351 21.94 -6.47 2.71
C ILE A 351 21.63 -5.26 3.61
N ARG A 352 21.71 -4.04 3.07
CA ARG A 352 21.48 -2.79 3.80
C ARG A 352 20.38 -1.98 3.14
N ALA A 353 19.47 -1.47 3.95
CA ALA A 353 18.52 -0.43 3.56
C ALA A 353 18.70 0.74 4.53
N ARG A 354 19.38 1.80 4.08
CA ARG A 354 19.62 3.01 4.86
C ARG A 354 18.68 4.12 4.44
N MET A 355 17.94 4.69 5.39
CA MET A 355 17.18 5.92 5.19
C MET A 355 18.12 7.07 4.81
N ILE A 356 17.77 7.80 3.75
CA ILE A 356 18.46 9.03 3.37
C ILE A 356 17.92 10.14 4.27
N ASP A 357 18.82 10.72 5.06
CA ASP A 357 18.54 11.67 6.15
C ASP A 357 18.58 13.15 5.74
N GLU A 358 18.87 13.45 4.47
CA GLU A 358 18.81 14.81 3.89
C GLU A 358 17.43 15.50 3.99
N PRO A 359 16.27 14.81 3.87
CA PRO A 359 14.95 15.42 4.02
C PRO A 359 14.49 15.66 5.47
N PHE A 360 15.24 15.19 6.49
CA PHE A 360 14.74 15.18 7.87
C PHE A 360 14.88 16.56 8.53
N GLY A 361 13.75 17.22 8.80
CA GLY A 361 13.69 18.59 9.32
C GLY A 361 14.27 18.80 10.73
N TYR A 362 14.43 17.74 11.52
CA TYR A 362 15.01 17.79 12.87
C TYR A 362 15.75 16.51 13.25
N THR A 363 16.65 16.60 14.24
CA THR A 363 17.40 15.44 14.74
C THR A 363 16.54 14.61 15.70
N ASN A 364 16.09 13.42 15.30
CA ASN A 364 15.67 12.38 16.25
C ASN A 364 16.95 11.70 16.83
N PRO A 365 17.26 11.83 18.13
CA PRO A 365 18.48 11.26 18.71
C PRO A 365 18.41 9.73 18.90
N GLY A 366 17.22 9.12 18.80
CA GLY A 366 17.02 7.67 18.90
C GLY A 366 17.04 6.92 17.56
N ILE A 367 17.24 7.62 16.44
CA ILE A 367 16.94 7.09 15.10
C ILE A 367 17.88 5.96 14.66
N GLN A 368 17.31 4.82 14.27
CA GLN A 368 18.04 3.70 13.69
C GLN A 368 17.95 3.74 12.15
N LEU A 369 18.86 4.51 11.55
CA LEU A 369 18.86 4.86 10.12
C LEU A 369 19.07 3.69 9.13
N GLU A 370 19.57 2.53 9.56
CA GLU A 370 19.93 1.42 8.67
C GLU A 370 19.30 0.10 9.14
N ALA A 371 18.32 -0.40 8.38
CA ALA A 371 17.85 -1.77 8.48
C ALA A 371 18.82 -2.72 7.76
N ARG A 372 18.88 -3.97 8.23
CA ARG A 372 19.74 -5.01 7.66
C ARG A 372 19.01 -6.33 7.46
N ALA A 373 19.39 -7.03 6.41
CA ALA A 373 19.09 -8.44 6.19
C ALA A 373 20.39 -9.18 5.83
N ILE A 374 20.36 -10.50 5.88
CA ILE A 374 21.53 -11.36 5.64
C ILE A 374 21.38 -12.01 4.26
N LEU A 375 22.39 -11.89 3.40
CA LEU A 375 22.55 -12.75 2.22
C LEU A 375 23.56 -13.86 2.56
N ARG A 376 23.12 -15.12 2.58
CA ARG A 376 23.95 -16.26 3.00
C ARG A 376 24.10 -17.30 1.89
N TYR A 377 25.35 -17.63 1.56
CA TYR A 377 25.74 -18.70 0.64
C TYR A 377 25.85 -20.02 1.40
N THR A 378 24.96 -20.96 1.05
CA THR A 378 24.72 -22.22 1.78
C THR A 378 25.59 -23.39 1.33
N ASP A 379 26.38 -23.22 0.27
CA ASP A 379 27.19 -24.26 -0.39
C ASP A 379 28.69 -24.18 -0.06
N ALA A 380 29.06 -23.32 0.88
CA ALA A 380 30.45 -23.10 1.27
C ALA A 380 31.09 -24.35 1.91
N PRO A 381 32.41 -24.60 1.72
CA PRO A 381 33.06 -25.85 2.14
C PRO A 381 33.01 -26.18 3.65
N HIS A 382 32.58 -25.26 4.51
CA HIS A 382 32.55 -25.45 5.97
C HIS A 382 31.26 -26.14 6.47
N ASP A 383 30.18 -26.17 5.67
CA ASP A 383 28.88 -26.75 6.07
C ASP A 383 28.70 -28.23 5.69
N ARG A 384 29.78 -28.91 5.26
CA ARG A 384 29.71 -30.32 4.78
C ARG A 384 29.40 -31.36 5.85
N ASP A 385 29.49 -31.00 7.13
CA ASP A 385 29.08 -31.84 8.26
C ASP A 385 27.66 -31.53 8.77
N THR A 386 26.97 -30.53 8.17
CA THR A 386 25.60 -30.13 8.51
C THR A 386 24.61 -30.76 7.52
N PRO A 387 23.52 -31.43 7.96
CA PRO A 387 22.50 -31.95 7.05
C PRO A 387 21.79 -30.84 6.26
N PRO A 388 21.37 -31.08 5.00
CA PRO A 388 20.66 -30.07 4.19
C PRO A 388 19.26 -29.81 4.73
N ASN A 389 19.13 -28.79 5.57
CA ASN A 389 17.85 -28.30 6.08
C ASN A 389 17.05 -27.58 4.99
N HIS A 390 16.14 -28.30 4.34
CA HIS A 390 15.07 -27.71 3.52
C HIS A 390 13.97 -27.08 4.40
N GLY A 391 14.32 -26.13 5.27
CA GLY A 391 13.39 -25.51 6.21
C GLY A 391 13.87 -24.16 6.72
N SER A 392 12.99 -23.15 6.63
CA SER A 392 13.29 -21.76 6.99
C SER A 392 13.17 -21.50 8.50
N SER A 393 14.15 -21.97 9.26
CA SER A 393 14.49 -21.35 10.55
C SER A 393 15.83 -20.64 10.42
N VAL A 394 16.12 -19.74 11.35
CA VAL A 394 17.52 -19.36 11.59
C VAL A 394 18.29 -20.64 11.92
N THR A 395 19.42 -20.89 11.27
CA THR A 395 20.34 -21.95 11.71
C THR A 395 21.02 -21.45 12.98
N ILE A 396 20.41 -21.73 14.13
CA ILE A 396 20.82 -21.25 15.45
C ILE A 396 22.31 -21.58 15.67
N GLY A 397 23.13 -20.53 15.78
CA GLY A 397 24.58 -20.64 15.97
C GLY A 397 25.44 -20.24 14.77
N LEU A 398 24.87 -19.97 13.58
CA LEU A 398 25.66 -19.36 12.49
C LEU A 398 26.02 -17.90 12.80
N PRO A 399 27.25 -17.45 12.48
CA PRO A 399 27.66 -16.09 12.74
C PRO A 399 26.93 -15.07 11.85
N LEU A 400 26.77 -13.85 12.39
CA LEU A 400 26.36 -12.67 11.65
C LEU A 400 27.43 -12.27 10.62
N PRO A 401 27.06 -11.61 9.50
CA PRO A 401 28.03 -11.12 8.53
C PRO A 401 29.08 -10.18 9.15
N THR A 402 30.36 -10.47 8.91
CA THR A 402 31.48 -9.55 9.19
C THR A 402 31.85 -8.72 7.96
N SER A 403 30.91 -8.57 7.02
CA SER A 403 31.12 -7.85 5.77
C SER A 403 31.09 -6.33 5.96
N THR A 404 31.73 -5.61 5.04
CA THR A 404 31.75 -4.15 4.98
C THR A 404 31.30 -3.67 3.59
N PRO A 405 30.73 -2.46 3.46
CA PRO A 405 30.38 -1.88 2.16
C PRO A 405 31.60 -1.81 1.24
N GLY A 406 31.43 -2.24 -0.01
CA GLY A 406 32.53 -2.33 -0.97
C GLY A 406 32.24 -3.25 -2.15
N PRO A 407 33.16 -3.32 -3.12
CA PRO A 407 33.01 -4.09 -4.36
C PRO A 407 33.07 -5.61 -4.10
N PRO A 408 32.56 -6.42 -5.05
CA PRO A 408 32.92 -7.83 -5.14
C PRO A 408 34.45 -8.03 -5.18
N PRO A 409 34.99 -9.10 -4.56
CA PRO A 409 36.41 -9.42 -4.66
C PRO A 409 36.87 -9.52 -6.12
N GLY A 410 37.85 -8.69 -6.50
CA GLY A 410 38.39 -8.63 -7.86
C GLY A 410 37.64 -7.70 -8.83
N ASP A 411 36.46 -7.18 -8.47
CA ASP A 411 35.70 -6.28 -9.33
C ASP A 411 36.21 -4.83 -9.25
N THR A 412 37.15 -4.49 -10.14
CA THR A 412 37.67 -3.14 -10.30
C THR A 412 36.74 -2.20 -11.10
N GLU A 413 35.74 -2.75 -11.80
CA GLU A 413 34.76 -1.97 -12.57
C GLU A 413 33.65 -1.43 -11.68
N TRP A 414 33.41 -2.04 -10.51
CA TRP A 414 32.47 -1.56 -9.49
C TRP A 414 32.64 -0.06 -9.15
N TYR A 415 33.89 0.42 -9.08
CA TYR A 415 34.20 1.83 -8.84
C TYR A 415 33.87 2.78 -10.01
N GLN A 416 33.55 2.22 -11.18
CA GLN A 416 33.20 2.92 -12.42
C GLN A 416 31.72 2.77 -12.78
N LEU A 417 30.97 1.87 -12.11
CA LEU A 417 29.52 1.72 -12.30
C LEU A 417 28.78 3.05 -12.09
N PRO A 418 27.74 3.36 -12.87
CA PRO A 418 27.01 4.62 -12.78
C PRO A 418 26.32 4.78 -11.42
N GLN A 419 26.00 6.04 -11.09
CA GLN A 419 24.96 6.32 -10.11
C GLN A 419 23.62 5.91 -10.69
N PHE A 420 22.73 5.34 -9.87
CA PHE A 420 21.37 5.02 -10.29
C PHE A 420 20.56 6.30 -10.56
N ASP A 421 20.00 6.41 -11.77
CA ASP A 421 18.98 7.39 -12.15
C ASP A 421 17.81 6.65 -12.83
N GLU A 422 16.60 6.81 -12.29
CA GLU A 422 15.40 6.17 -12.81
C GLU A 422 14.92 6.76 -14.16
N TRP A 423 15.28 8.01 -14.46
CA TRP A 423 14.92 8.68 -15.72
C TRP A 423 15.82 8.24 -16.88
N GLU A 424 16.93 7.56 -16.60
CA GLU A 424 17.78 6.91 -17.61
C GLU A 424 17.34 5.47 -17.95
N LEU A 425 16.57 4.80 -17.09
CA LEU A 425 16.05 3.44 -17.34
C LEU A 425 15.21 3.34 -18.61
N ARG A 426 15.38 2.25 -19.37
CA ARG A 426 14.62 1.98 -20.62
C ARG A 426 14.01 0.58 -20.59
N PRO A 427 12.79 0.38 -21.13
CA PRO A 427 12.25 -0.95 -21.39
C PRO A 427 13.09 -1.70 -22.45
N PRO A 428 13.18 -3.04 -22.41
CA PRO A 428 14.00 -3.81 -23.34
C PRO A 428 13.69 -3.59 -24.83
N ALA A 429 14.77 -3.43 -25.59
CA ALA A 429 14.83 -3.13 -27.03
C ALA A 429 13.63 -3.58 -27.87
N SER A 430 12.64 -2.70 -27.96
CA SER A 430 11.51 -2.76 -28.87
C SER A 430 11.13 -1.34 -29.26
N GLU A 431 10.79 -1.10 -30.54
CA GLU A 431 10.41 0.24 -31.03
C GLU A 431 8.97 0.60 -30.62
N GLN A 432 8.74 0.65 -29.31
CA GLN A 432 7.52 1.18 -28.71
C GLN A 432 7.62 2.70 -28.67
N TYR A 433 6.56 3.39 -29.09
CA TYR A 433 6.48 4.84 -29.03
C TYR A 433 5.46 5.23 -27.96
N ALA A 434 5.80 6.22 -27.13
CA ALA A 434 4.79 6.87 -26.31
C ALA A 434 3.74 7.49 -27.27
N PRO A 435 2.43 7.30 -27.05
CA PRO A 435 1.39 7.75 -27.99
C PRO A 435 1.58 9.22 -28.39
N PRO A 436 1.31 9.60 -29.66
CA PRO A 436 1.42 10.99 -30.09
C PRO A 436 0.62 11.92 -29.18
N ALA A 437 1.20 13.08 -28.82
CA ALA A 437 0.55 14.06 -27.95
C ALA A 437 -0.83 14.44 -28.52
N GLY A 438 -1.86 14.37 -27.67
CA GLY A 438 -3.21 14.77 -28.06
C GLY A 438 -3.29 16.27 -28.35
N PRO A 439 -4.23 16.71 -29.20
CA PRO A 439 -4.42 18.13 -29.45
C PRO A 439 -4.82 18.86 -28.15
N ALA A 440 -3.99 19.83 -27.77
CA ALA A 440 -4.27 20.90 -26.82
C ALA A 440 -4.52 20.56 -25.32
N PHE A 441 -4.24 19.34 -24.84
CA PHE A 441 -4.40 19.02 -23.40
C PHE A 441 -3.08 18.73 -22.67
N ASN A 442 -2.47 19.80 -22.17
CA ASN A 442 -1.40 19.75 -21.18
C ASN A 442 -1.99 20.05 -19.79
N LEU A 443 -1.76 19.19 -18.80
CA LEU A 443 -2.10 19.48 -17.40
C LEU A 443 -0.90 20.13 -16.69
N PRO A 444 -0.87 21.45 -16.45
CA PRO A 444 0.08 22.04 -15.53
C PRO A 444 -0.25 21.57 -14.12
N PHE A 445 0.74 21.04 -13.42
CA PHE A 445 0.64 20.61 -12.02
C PHE A 445 1.77 21.27 -11.23
N LYS A 446 1.43 22.06 -10.21
CA LYS A 446 2.41 22.67 -9.30
C LYS A 446 2.21 22.08 -7.92
N PHE A 447 3.25 21.45 -7.37
CA PHE A 447 3.25 21.02 -5.99
C PHE A 447 3.95 22.05 -5.10
N SER A 448 3.43 22.25 -3.88
CA SER A 448 4.18 22.90 -2.79
C SER A 448 3.58 22.63 -1.40
N VAL A 449 4.41 22.33 -0.41
CA VAL A 449 4.04 22.33 1.02
C VAL A 449 4.24 23.73 1.59
N GLN A 450 3.20 24.31 2.20
CA GLN A 450 3.24 25.68 2.73
C GLN A 450 2.47 25.81 4.04
N ARG A 451 2.91 26.74 4.90
CA ARG A 451 2.18 27.08 6.13
C ARG A 451 1.15 28.19 5.87
N THR A 452 -0.11 27.91 6.14
CA THR A 452 -1.25 28.81 5.89
C THR A 452 -1.51 29.82 7.01
N HIS A 453 -2.41 30.78 6.75
CA HIS A 453 -2.77 31.87 7.68
C HIS A 453 -3.49 31.39 8.97
N ASP A 454 -4.11 30.21 8.92
CA ASP A 454 -4.62 29.48 10.09
C ASP A 454 -3.49 28.93 11.01
N ARG A 455 -2.25 28.97 10.51
CA ARG A 455 -0.99 28.43 11.06
C ARG A 455 -0.82 26.92 10.91
N PHE A 456 -1.66 26.24 10.13
CA PHE A 456 -1.44 24.85 9.77
C PHE A 456 -0.48 24.72 8.57
N TRP A 457 0.17 23.57 8.42
CA TRP A 457 0.89 23.15 7.22
C TRP A 457 -0.05 22.41 6.28
N ARG A 458 0.03 22.74 4.99
CA ARG A 458 -0.81 22.15 3.93
C ARG A 458 0.01 21.92 2.67
N SER A 459 -0.23 20.79 2.04
CA SER A 459 0.18 20.51 0.67
C SER A 459 -0.80 21.17 -0.29
N PHE A 460 -0.25 21.80 -1.34
CA PHE A 460 -1.02 22.43 -2.40
C PHE A 460 -0.70 21.83 -3.76
N ILE A 461 -1.75 21.55 -4.51
CA ILE A 461 -1.68 21.25 -5.94
C ILE A 461 -2.35 22.40 -6.69
N ASN A 462 -1.61 23.09 -7.55
CA ASN A 462 -2.06 24.24 -8.34
C ASN A 462 -2.62 25.44 -7.54
N GLY A 463 -2.49 25.45 -6.21
CA GLY A 463 -3.06 26.46 -5.31
C GLY A 463 -4.31 26.00 -4.54
N THR A 464 -4.73 24.76 -4.75
CA THR A 464 -5.80 24.08 -4.00
C THR A 464 -5.17 23.05 -3.05
N SER A 465 -5.72 22.89 -1.84
CA SER A 465 -5.32 21.85 -0.89
C SER A 465 -6.54 20.96 -0.66
N TRP A 466 -6.38 19.66 -0.85
CA TRP A 466 -7.49 18.71 -0.83
C TRP A 466 -8.09 18.58 0.59
N GLU A 467 -9.38 18.88 0.73
CA GLU A 467 -10.17 18.47 1.87
C GLU A 467 -11.03 17.25 1.46
N GLY A 468 -11.23 16.31 2.38
CA GLY A 468 -12.24 15.29 2.16
C GLY A 468 -13.63 15.94 2.16
N VAL A 469 -14.42 15.76 1.10
CA VAL A 469 -15.88 15.74 1.29
C VAL A 469 -16.13 14.74 2.43
N PRO A 470 -16.96 15.08 3.45
CA PRO A 470 -17.08 14.27 4.66
C PRO A 470 -17.21 12.78 4.34
N LEU A 471 -16.45 11.94 5.05
CA LEU A 471 -16.13 10.53 4.69
C LEU A 471 -17.34 9.67 4.29
N ALA A 472 -18.52 10.07 4.74
CA ALA A 472 -19.86 9.77 4.20
C ALA A 472 -20.00 9.68 2.66
N GLN A 473 -19.16 10.33 1.86
CA GLN A 473 -19.32 10.38 0.39
C GLN A 473 -17.99 10.21 -0.36
N ALA A 474 -17.91 9.18 -1.21
CA ALA A 474 -16.80 8.97 -2.13
C ALA A 474 -17.12 9.46 -3.54
N ALA A 475 -16.20 10.17 -4.20
CA ALA A 475 -16.43 10.87 -5.47
C ALA A 475 -17.08 9.99 -6.57
N LEU A 476 -16.59 8.76 -6.76
CA LEU A 476 -17.15 7.81 -7.72
C LEU A 476 -18.61 7.43 -7.40
N VAL A 477 -18.96 7.31 -6.11
CA VAL A 477 -20.28 6.83 -5.65
C VAL A 477 -21.29 7.97 -5.52
N SER A 478 -20.86 9.17 -5.12
CA SER A 478 -21.74 10.33 -4.91
C SER A 478 -22.02 11.14 -6.17
N ASP A 479 -21.18 11.07 -7.20
CA ASP A 479 -21.25 11.98 -8.36
C ASP A 479 -21.08 11.32 -9.74
N THR A 480 -21.73 10.16 -9.92
CA THR A 480 -21.88 9.53 -11.25
C THR A 480 -22.51 10.47 -12.30
N ALA A 481 -23.26 11.50 -11.86
CA ALA A 481 -23.81 12.50 -12.76
C ALA A 481 -22.73 13.32 -13.47
N ARG A 482 -21.76 13.91 -12.74
CA ARG A 482 -20.80 14.85 -13.35
C ARG A 482 -19.73 14.21 -14.23
N LEU A 483 -19.44 12.92 -14.09
CA LEU A 483 -18.72 12.16 -15.12
C LEU A 483 -19.49 12.17 -16.45
N SER A 484 -20.78 11.80 -16.41
CA SER A 484 -21.64 11.74 -17.60
C SER A 484 -22.00 13.11 -18.20
N GLU A 485 -21.79 14.21 -17.46
CA GLU A 485 -21.96 15.58 -17.97
C GLU A 485 -20.81 16.06 -18.89
N GLY A 486 -19.79 15.23 -19.16
CA GLY A 486 -18.74 15.55 -20.15
C GLY A 486 -17.88 16.76 -19.79
N ARG A 487 -17.62 16.95 -18.49
CA ARG A 487 -16.97 18.14 -17.91
C ARG A 487 -15.45 18.18 -18.10
N VAL A 488 -14.99 18.24 -19.35
CA VAL A 488 -13.56 18.32 -19.70
C VAL A 488 -12.87 19.55 -19.10
N GLY A 489 -11.68 19.37 -18.53
CA GLY A 489 -10.86 20.42 -17.93
C GLY A 489 -10.71 20.33 -16.41
N VAL A 490 -9.85 21.18 -15.85
CA VAL A 490 -9.56 21.25 -14.41
C VAL A 490 -10.66 22.03 -13.67
N GLN A 491 -11.17 21.47 -12.57
CA GLN A 491 -12.25 22.03 -11.74
C GLN A 491 -11.92 21.84 -10.26
N VAL A 492 -12.38 22.77 -9.42
CA VAL A 492 -12.40 22.62 -7.95
C VAL A 492 -13.83 22.29 -7.54
N TRP A 493 -13.99 21.19 -6.81
CA TRP A 493 -15.25 20.65 -6.33
C TRP A 493 -15.40 20.92 -4.81
N PRO A 494 -16.57 20.68 -4.18
CA PRO A 494 -16.74 20.89 -2.74
C PRO A 494 -15.70 20.15 -1.90
N GLY A 495 -15.27 20.73 -0.78
CA GLY A 495 -14.08 20.25 -0.03
C GLY A 495 -12.77 20.53 -0.77
N ASP A 496 -12.70 21.62 -1.56
CA ASP A 496 -11.52 21.98 -2.35
C ASP A 496 -10.94 20.80 -3.17
N GLN A 497 -11.80 19.90 -3.65
CA GLN A 497 -11.40 18.71 -4.37
C GLN A 497 -10.98 19.08 -5.80
N LEU A 498 -9.68 19.06 -6.09
CA LEU A 498 -9.16 19.38 -7.42
C LEU A 498 -9.23 18.15 -8.35
N ILE A 499 -10.03 18.27 -9.42
CA ILE A 499 -10.27 17.18 -10.38
C ILE A 499 -10.07 17.69 -11.81
N ALA A 500 -9.43 16.91 -12.69
CA ALA A 500 -9.50 17.12 -14.13
C ALA A 500 -10.41 16.08 -14.82
N GLY A 501 -11.48 16.54 -15.45
CA GLY A 501 -12.24 15.72 -16.41
C GLY A 501 -11.46 15.59 -17.72
N LEU A 502 -11.31 14.36 -18.21
CA LEU A 502 -10.63 14.02 -19.46
C LEU A 502 -11.61 13.36 -20.44
N GLU A 503 -11.28 13.37 -21.73
CA GLU A 503 -12.02 12.57 -22.73
C GLU A 503 -11.45 11.14 -22.78
N HIS A 504 -12.28 10.13 -23.05
CA HIS A 504 -11.80 8.75 -23.20
C HIS A 504 -11.00 8.59 -24.52
N GLY A 505 -9.86 7.88 -24.48
CA GLY A 505 -8.98 7.69 -25.63
C GLY A 505 -8.14 8.92 -26.01
N GLN A 506 -8.08 9.93 -25.14
CA GLN A 506 -7.22 11.11 -25.26
C GLN A 506 -5.79 10.80 -24.76
N THR A 507 -4.78 11.31 -25.46
CA THR A 507 -3.39 11.33 -24.96
C THR A 507 -3.10 12.65 -24.26
N VAL A 508 -2.65 12.61 -23.00
CA VAL A 508 -2.49 13.78 -22.12
C VAL A 508 -1.06 13.88 -21.58
N ASP A 509 -0.46 15.07 -21.63
CA ASP A 509 0.84 15.37 -21.02
C ASP A 509 0.66 16.11 -19.68
N PHE A 510 1.16 15.53 -18.59
CA PHE A 510 1.23 16.13 -17.28
C PHE A 510 2.55 16.90 -17.15
N ILE A 511 2.48 18.22 -17.02
CA ILE A 511 3.64 19.11 -16.85
C ILE A 511 3.75 19.44 -15.36
N ILE A 512 4.46 18.59 -14.63
CA ILE A 512 4.65 18.69 -13.20
C ILE A 512 5.82 19.65 -12.92
N THR A 513 5.61 20.58 -12.00
CA THR A 513 6.61 21.53 -11.50
C THR A 513 6.66 21.41 -9.98
N ASN A 514 7.79 20.92 -9.47
CA ASN A 514 8.09 20.94 -8.05
C ASN A 514 8.67 22.32 -7.68
N LEU A 515 8.02 23.02 -6.76
CA LEU A 515 8.46 24.34 -6.28
C LEU A 515 9.32 24.27 -5.01
N ASP A 516 9.32 23.12 -4.33
CA ASP A 516 9.87 22.91 -3.00
C ASP A 516 11.36 22.52 -3.04
N ASP A 517 11.97 22.50 -1.86
CA ASP A 517 13.34 22.04 -1.62
C ASP A 517 13.46 20.52 -1.42
N GLY A 518 12.34 19.78 -1.34
CA GLY A 518 12.31 18.32 -1.25
C GLY A 518 12.13 17.61 -2.60
N ASP A 519 12.53 16.34 -2.66
CA ASP A 519 12.18 15.44 -3.76
C ASP A 519 10.85 14.74 -3.41
N HIS A 520 9.92 14.61 -4.36
CA HIS A 520 8.62 13.98 -4.11
C HIS A 520 8.37 12.81 -5.06
N PRO A 521 8.09 11.58 -4.56
CA PRO A 521 7.53 10.51 -5.37
C PRO A 521 6.04 10.78 -5.63
N PHE A 522 5.66 10.89 -6.90
CA PHE A 522 4.26 11.00 -7.31
C PHE A 522 3.74 9.65 -7.80
N HIS A 523 2.61 9.22 -7.24
CA HIS A 523 1.89 8.02 -7.68
C HIS A 523 0.63 8.40 -8.48
N LEU A 524 0.35 7.69 -9.58
CA LEU A 524 -0.90 7.77 -10.33
C LEU A 524 -1.64 6.41 -10.29
N HIS A 525 -2.88 6.43 -9.80
CA HIS A 525 -3.74 5.26 -9.76
C HIS A 525 -4.22 4.88 -11.17
N GLY A 526 -4.51 3.59 -11.39
CA GLY A 526 -5.11 3.09 -12.64
C GLY A 526 -4.25 3.18 -13.92
N TYR A 527 -3.08 3.81 -13.87
CA TYR A 527 -2.21 4.08 -15.03
C TYR A 527 -0.73 3.93 -14.70
N SER A 528 0.06 3.46 -15.68
CA SER A 528 1.52 3.55 -15.66
C SER A 528 1.98 4.60 -16.68
N PRO A 529 2.07 5.90 -16.31
CA PRO A 529 2.48 6.95 -17.22
C PRO A 529 3.88 6.75 -17.82
N TRP A 530 4.06 7.16 -19.08
CA TRP A 530 5.36 7.21 -19.76
C TRP A 530 6.16 8.43 -19.27
N LEU A 531 7.38 8.19 -18.77
CA LEU A 531 8.31 9.20 -18.30
C LEU A 531 9.02 9.86 -19.49
N LEU A 532 8.48 10.98 -19.98
CA LEU A 532 9.01 11.66 -21.16
C LEU A 532 10.28 12.47 -20.85
N GLY A 533 10.39 13.07 -19.67
CA GLY A 533 11.65 13.70 -19.25
C GLY A 533 11.53 14.57 -18.01
N VAL A 534 12.69 14.91 -17.44
CA VAL A 534 12.86 15.69 -16.21
C VAL A 534 13.92 16.78 -16.41
N GLY A 535 13.91 17.84 -15.60
CA GLY A 535 15.00 18.81 -15.57
C GLY A 535 14.84 19.89 -14.50
N HIS A 536 15.95 20.50 -14.08
CA HIS A 536 15.93 21.52 -13.03
C HIS A 536 15.32 22.87 -13.48
N GLY A 537 14.79 23.61 -12.50
CA GLY A 537 14.21 24.93 -12.68
C GLY A 537 12.80 24.89 -13.27
N ARG A 538 12.44 25.96 -13.99
CA ARG A 538 11.11 26.10 -14.61
C ARG A 538 11.06 25.45 -15.99
N TYR A 539 10.03 24.63 -16.23
CA TYR A 539 9.73 24.05 -17.55
C TYR A 539 9.67 25.09 -18.67
N LYS A 540 10.26 24.74 -19.82
CA LYS A 540 10.33 25.57 -21.03
C LYS A 540 10.09 24.67 -22.26
N PRO A 541 8.87 24.65 -22.85
CA PRO A 541 8.53 23.75 -23.95
C PRO A 541 9.54 23.78 -25.11
N ALA A 542 10.01 24.97 -25.49
CA ALA A 542 10.93 25.16 -26.61
C ALA A 542 12.38 24.68 -26.37
N THR A 543 12.73 24.26 -25.15
CA THR A 543 14.08 23.76 -24.79
C THR A 543 14.06 22.48 -23.95
N ALA A 544 12.89 21.93 -23.65
CA ALA A 544 12.77 20.67 -22.93
C ALA A 544 13.19 19.52 -23.85
N LYS A 545 14.08 18.64 -23.36
CA LYS A 545 14.39 17.38 -24.02
C LYS A 545 13.40 16.35 -23.51
N LEU A 546 12.53 15.85 -24.39
CA LEU A 546 11.58 14.80 -24.08
C LEU A 546 11.89 13.57 -24.94
N ASN A 547 12.02 12.41 -24.31
CA ASN A 547 12.03 11.13 -25.01
C ASN A 547 10.60 10.68 -25.29
N THR A 548 10.32 10.33 -26.54
CA THR A 548 9.03 9.72 -26.97
C THR A 548 9.23 8.35 -27.63
N VAL A 549 10.48 7.86 -27.69
CA VAL A 549 10.87 6.58 -28.28
C VAL A 549 11.35 5.67 -27.16
N ASN A 550 10.57 4.64 -26.86
CA ASN A 550 10.77 3.69 -25.76
C ASN A 550 11.15 4.34 -24.40
N PRO A 551 10.39 5.35 -23.90
CA PRO A 551 10.53 5.81 -22.52
C PRO A 551 9.99 4.75 -21.54
N LEU A 552 10.51 4.72 -20.32
CA LEU A 552 9.96 3.88 -19.25
C LEU A 552 8.51 4.29 -18.96
N TRP A 553 7.62 3.30 -18.78
CA TRP A 553 6.32 3.49 -18.14
C TRP A 553 6.39 2.95 -16.71
N ARG A 554 5.81 3.68 -15.74
CA ARG A 554 5.70 3.23 -14.34
C ARG A 554 4.64 4.05 -13.60
N ASP A 555 4.11 3.51 -12.51
CA ASP A 555 3.07 4.21 -11.72
C ASP A 555 3.62 5.19 -10.66
N THR A 556 4.89 5.08 -10.23
CA THR A 556 5.45 5.92 -9.15
C THR A 556 6.82 6.51 -9.51
N PHE A 557 6.90 7.82 -9.75
CA PHE A 557 8.11 8.49 -10.23
C PHE A 557 8.49 9.71 -9.38
N THR A 558 9.79 9.96 -9.23
CA THR A 558 10.32 11.09 -8.45
C THR A 558 10.32 12.36 -9.29
N VAL A 559 9.83 13.46 -8.73
CA VAL A 559 10.11 14.80 -9.26
C VAL A 559 11.07 15.51 -8.30
N PRO A 560 12.36 15.64 -8.66
CA PRO A 560 13.37 16.23 -7.79
C PRO A 560 13.07 17.66 -7.36
N ARG A 561 13.71 18.13 -6.30
CA ARG A 561 13.60 19.49 -5.78
C ARG A 561 13.83 20.57 -6.83
N ARG A 562 13.01 21.61 -6.77
CA ARG A 562 13.04 22.78 -7.67
C ARG A 562 13.15 22.42 -9.17
N SER A 563 12.44 21.38 -9.60
CA SER A 563 12.52 20.80 -10.94
C SER A 563 11.17 20.73 -11.65
N TRP A 564 11.18 20.27 -12.90
CA TRP A 564 10.00 19.87 -13.64
C TRP A 564 10.13 18.44 -14.15
N ALA A 565 8.99 17.79 -14.31
CA ALA A 565 8.85 16.52 -15.01
C ALA A 565 7.72 16.62 -16.04
N VAL A 566 7.84 15.89 -17.15
CA VAL A 566 6.74 15.64 -18.09
C VAL A 566 6.53 14.14 -18.18
N VAL A 567 5.30 13.73 -17.87
CA VAL A 567 4.85 12.34 -18.05
C VAL A 567 3.58 12.31 -18.89
N ARG A 568 3.32 11.20 -19.58
CA ARG A 568 2.18 11.05 -20.50
C ARG A 568 1.31 9.86 -20.12
N ILE A 569 -0.01 10.02 -20.26
CA ILE A 569 -0.97 8.91 -20.25
C ILE A 569 -1.78 8.87 -21.55
N HIS A 570 -2.37 7.71 -21.81
CA HIS A 570 -3.49 7.54 -22.72
C HIS A 570 -4.70 7.13 -21.87
N THR A 571 -5.88 7.71 -22.11
CA THR A 571 -7.03 7.64 -21.20
C THR A 571 -8.02 6.55 -21.60
N ASP A 572 -7.52 5.32 -21.65
CA ASP A 572 -8.30 4.11 -21.96
C ASP A 572 -9.00 3.50 -20.74
N ASN A 573 -8.65 3.92 -19.52
CA ASN A 573 -9.15 3.34 -18.27
C ASN A 573 -10.14 4.26 -17.54
N ALA A 574 -11.42 3.92 -17.62
CA ALA A 574 -12.52 4.70 -17.07
C ALA A 574 -12.60 4.61 -15.52
N GLY A 575 -12.75 5.76 -14.85
CA GLY A 575 -12.82 5.85 -13.39
C GLY A 575 -12.48 7.24 -12.84
N TYR A 576 -12.52 7.34 -11.51
CA TYR A 576 -11.80 8.38 -10.77
C TYR A 576 -10.48 7.80 -10.29
N TRP A 577 -9.37 8.47 -10.59
CA TRP A 577 -8.03 7.99 -10.27
C TRP A 577 -7.27 9.08 -9.51
N ALA A 578 -6.77 8.75 -8.32
CA ALA A 578 -5.99 9.67 -7.52
C ALA A 578 -4.57 9.85 -8.11
N PHE A 579 -4.04 11.05 -7.94
CA PHE A 579 -2.67 11.43 -8.27
C PHE A 579 -2.13 12.28 -7.11
N HIS A 580 -1.13 11.78 -6.41
CA HIS A 580 -0.71 12.38 -5.14
C HIS A 580 0.79 12.18 -4.90
N CYS A 581 1.35 12.96 -3.97
CA CYS A 581 2.65 12.65 -3.39
C CYS A 581 2.51 11.42 -2.49
N HIS A 582 3.41 10.44 -2.60
CA HIS A 582 3.39 9.23 -1.78
C HIS A 582 4.13 9.37 -0.43
N ILE A 583 4.67 10.55 -0.13
CA ILE A 583 5.00 10.90 1.26
C ILE A 583 3.67 11.08 2.00
N GLY A 584 3.35 10.18 2.95
CA GLY A 584 2.03 10.11 3.57
C GLY A 584 1.63 11.41 4.29
N TRP A 585 2.60 12.07 4.92
CA TRP A 585 2.45 13.41 5.50
C TRP A 585 2.01 14.45 4.46
N HIS A 586 2.59 14.42 3.26
CA HIS A 586 2.18 15.31 2.17
C HIS A 586 0.78 14.99 1.67
N MET A 587 0.39 13.72 1.61
CA MET A 587 -0.96 13.30 1.22
C MET A 587 -2.01 13.79 2.24
N ILE A 588 -1.83 13.50 3.54
CA ILE A 588 -2.80 13.86 4.60
C ILE A 588 -2.93 15.39 4.77
N ALA A 589 -1.87 16.14 4.47
CA ALA A 589 -1.90 17.61 4.42
C ALA A 589 -2.64 18.19 3.18
N GLY A 590 -3.38 17.37 2.43
CA GLY A 590 -4.17 17.78 1.26
C GLY A 590 -3.45 17.65 -0.08
N GLY A 591 -2.43 16.79 -0.18
CA GLY A 591 -1.58 16.63 -1.36
C GLY A 591 -2.13 15.73 -2.46
N LEU A 592 -3.44 15.78 -2.72
CA LEU A 592 -4.15 14.88 -3.64
C LEU A 592 -4.88 15.64 -4.77
N PHE A 593 -4.75 15.12 -5.99
CA PHE A 593 -5.48 15.50 -7.19
C PHE A 593 -6.22 14.26 -7.73
N GLN A 594 -7.26 14.46 -8.54
CA GLN A 594 -7.88 13.37 -9.28
C GLN A 594 -7.91 13.65 -10.79
N ILE A 595 -7.84 12.59 -11.58
CA ILE A 595 -8.38 12.59 -12.94
C ILE A 595 -9.68 11.78 -13.00
N ALA A 596 -10.60 12.25 -13.83
CA ALA A 596 -11.93 11.71 -14.02
C ALA A 596 -12.10 11.35 -15.49
N VAL A 597 -12.18 10.06 -15.80
CA VAL A 597 -12.19 9.50 -17.16
C VAL A 597 -13.51 8.73 -17.37
N PRO A 598 -14.34 9.10 -18.36
CA PRO A 598 -15.59 8.39 -18.64
C PRO A 598 -15.34 7.04 -19.34
N THR A 599 -16.37 6.21 -19.41
CA THR A 599 -16.37 5.04 -20.32
C THR A 599 -16.38 5.48 -21.78
N SER A 600 -16.05 4.56 -22.69
CA SER A 600 -15.87 4.85 -24.13
C SER A 600 -17.12 5.36 -24.87
N ASP A 601 -18.29 5.26 -24.24
CA ASP A 601 -19.59 5.78 -24.68
C ASP A 601 -19.96 7.14 -24.05
N GLY A 602 -19.09 7.71 -23.20
CA GLY A 602 -19.34 8.92 -22.41
C GLY A 602 -20.04 8.69 -21.07
N GLY A 603 -20.27 7.43 -20.69
CA GLY A 603 -20.91 7.05 -19.43
C GLY A 603 -19.97 6.94 -18.23
N VAL A 604 -20.40 6.12 -17.26
CA VAL A 604 -19.71 5.85 -15.99
C VAL A 604 -19.62 4.33 -15.79
N PRO A 605 -18.51 3.79 -15.23
CA PRO A 605 -18.42 2.40 -14.84
C PRO A 605 -19.59 1.97 -13.93
N GLU A 606 -20.24 0.85 -14.22
CA GLU A 606 -21.38 0.38 -13.44
C GLU A 606 -20.93 -0.03 -12.02
N ILE A 607 -21.31 0.76 -11.02
CA ILE A 607 -20.89 0.53 -9.63
C ILE A 607 -21.66 -0.68 -9.05
N PRO A 608 -20.96 -1.70 -8.52
CA PRO A 608 -21.58 -2.83 -7.84
C PRO A 608 -22.49 -2.44 -6.67
N GLU A 609 -23.47 -3.28 -6.35
CA GLU A 609 -24.43 -2.97 -5.28
C GLU A 609 -23.83 -3.14 -3.87
N ASP A 610 -22.84 -4.02 -3.69
CA ASP A 610 -22.10 -4.17 -2.43
C ASP A 610 -21.26 -2.94 -2.10
N ILE A 611 -20.62 -2.29 -3.09
CA ILE A 611 -19.97 -0.98 -2.91
C ILE A 611 -20.98 0.10 -2.47
N LYS A 612 -22.17 0.14 -3.07
CA LYS A 612 -23.22 1.08 -2.68
C LYS A 612 -23.78 0.76 -1.29
N GLU A 613 -24.00 -0.50 -0.95
CA GLU A 613 -24.45 -0.94 0.37
C GLU A 613 -23.42 -0.65 1.47
N GLN A 614 -22.13 -0.84 1.17
CA GLN A 614 -21.03 -0.51 2.06
C GLN A 614 -20.93 1.00 2.31
N CYS A 615 -21.12 1.85 1.28
CA CYS A 615 -21.28 3.30 1.48
C CYS A 615 -22.56 3.65 2.29
N LYS A 616 -23.71 3.03 2.02
CA LYS A 616 -24.96 3.21 2.80
C LYS A 616 -24.83 2.77 4.27
N ALA A 617 -23.86 1.91 4.60
CA ALA A 617 -23.59 1.41 5.95
C ALA A 617 -22.50 2.20 6.69
N TRP A 618 -21.83 3.12 6.01
CA TRP A 618 -20.89 4.11 6.59
C TRP A 618 -21.57 5.47 6.85
N LEU A 619 -22.76 5.68 6.28
CA LEU A 619 -23.65 6.86 6.39
C LEU A 619 -24.60 6.77 7.60
#